data_AF-A0A1J3D3D1-F1
#
_entry.id   AF-A0A1J3D3D1-F1
#
_cell.length_a   1.000
_cell.length_b   1.000
_cell.length_c   1.000
_cell.angle_alpha   90.00
_cell.angle_beta   90.00
_cell.angle_gamma   90.00
#
_symmetry.space_group_name_H-M   'P 1'
#
loop_
_entity.id
_entity.type
_entity.pdbx_description
1 polymer ?
#
loop_
_entity_poly.entity_id
_entity_poly.type
_entity_poly.pdbx_seq_one_letter_code
_entity_poly.pdbx_strand_id
1 'polypeptide(L)' 'MKQLSTKVTSNGHGQDSSYFLGWEEYEKNPYDEIKNPNGMIQMGLAENQLCFDLIESWLAKNPDAASLKRN' A
#
# COMPACT_ATOMS: atom_id res chain seq x y z
N MET A 1 -30.15 -21.55 -4.05
CA MET A 1 -29.12 -20.72 -3.37
C MET A 1 -27.76 -21.21 -3.83
N LYS A 2 -26.91 -20.32 -4.34
CA LYS A 2 -25.54 -20.67 -4.75
C LYS A 2 -24.72 -20.86 -3.46
N GLN A 3 -24.29 -22.09 -3.17
CA GLN A 3 -23.44 -22.40 -2.02
C GLN A 3 -22.05 -21.80 -2.27
N LEU A 4 -21.56 -20.96 -1.35
CA LEU A 4 -20.22 -20.38 -1.41
C LEU A 4 -19.18 -21.41 -0.96
N SER A 5 -17.96 -21.32 -1.51
CA SER A 5 -16.87 -22.23 -1.11
C SER A 5 -16.37 -21.91 0.31
N THR A 6 -15.82 -22.91 0.99
CA THR A 6 -15.25 -22.77 2.35
C THR A 6 -14.19 -21.67 2.42
N LYS A 7 -13.38 -21.48 1.37
CA LYS A 7 -12.36 -20.41 1.34
C LYS A 7 -12.96 -19.01 1.45
N VAL A 8 -14.15 -18.81 0.91
CA VAL A 8 -14.86 -17.52 0.93
C VAL A 8 -15.58 -17.33 2.26
N THR A 9 -16.05 -18.41 2.89
CA THR A 9 -16.77 -18.34 4.17
C THR A 9 -15.87 -18.44 5.40
N SER A 10 -14.63 -18.89 5.26
CA SER A 10 -13.64 -18.95 6.34
C SER A 10 -12.96 -17.59 6.54
N ASN A 11 -12.70 -17.22 7.81
CA ASN A 11 -11.90 -16.04 8.18
C ASN A 11 -10.40 -16.24 7.93
N GLY A 12 -10.03 -16.62 6.69
CA GLY A 12 -8.67 -16.95 6.31
C GLY A 12 -7.74 -15.75 6.24
N HIS A 13 -8.30 -14.53 6.13
CA HIS A 13 -7.52 -13.29 6.14
C HIS A 13 -6.96 -12.94 7.52
N GLY A 14 -7.57 -13.44 8.61
CA GLY A 14 -7.04 -13.28 9.97
C GLY A 14 -6.91 -11.83 10.44
N GLN A 15 -7.61 -10.89 9.78
CA GLN A 15 -7.61 -9.46 10.10
C GLN A 15 -8.10 -9.18 11.53
N ASP A 16 -8.91 -10.08 12.09
CA ASP A 16 -9.37 -10.01 13.49
C ASP A 16 -8.28 -10.42 14.51
N SER A 17 -7.08 -10.80 14.07
CA SER A 17 -5.99 -11.16 14.98
C SER A 17 -5.28 -9.92 15.52
N SER A 18 -4.75 -10.03 16.74
CA SER A 18 -4.05 -8.93 17.43
C SER A 18 -2.84 -8.38 16.68
N TYR A 19 -2.31 -9.10 15.70
CA TYR A 19 -1.19 -8.65 14.86
C TYR A 19 -1.57 -7.47 13.94
N PHE A 20 -2.85 -7.31 13.61
CA PHE A 20 -3.33 -6.22 12.75
C PHE A 20 -3.71 -4.95 13.50
N LEU A 21 -3.75 -4.98 14.85
CA LEU A 21 -4.12 -3.81 15.65
C LEU A 21 -3.21 -2.60 15.38
N GLY A 22 -1.90 -2.83 15.20
CA GLY A 22 -0.97 -1.76 14.86
C GLY A 22 -1.23 -1.15 13.48
N TRP A 23 -1.66 -1.97 12.52
CA TRP A 23 -2.05 -1.51 11.18
C TRP A 23 -3.38 -0.75 11.20
N GLU A 24 -4.37 -1.24 11.95
CA GLU A 24 -5.68 -0.58 12.10
C GLU A 24 -5.53 0.81 12.75
N GLU A 25 -4.71 0.92 13.80
CA GLU A 25 -4.44 2.21 14.45
C GLU A 25 -3.63 3.16 13.56
N TYR A 26 -2.74 2.63 12.71
CA TYR A 26 -2.05 3.44 11.70
C TYR A 26 -3.03 4.02 10.69
N GLU A 27 -3.99 3.23 10.19
CA GLU A 27 -5.01 3.70 9.25
C GLU A 27 -5.90 4.81 9.84
N LYS A 28 -6.19 4.76 11.14
CA LYS A 28 -6.96 5.79 11.85
C LYS A 28 -6.17 7.07 12.11
N ASN A 29 -4.86 6.97 12.34
CA ASN A 29 -4.01 8.09 12.72
C ASN A 29 -2.67 8.08 11.96
N PRO A 30 -2.67 8.23 10.62
CA PRO A 30 -1.44 8.20 9.85
C PRO A 30 -0.63 9.48 10.09
N TYR A 31 0.68 9.34 10.22
CA TYR A 31 1.60 10.47 10.24
C TYR A 31 1.56 11.26 8.93
N ASP A 32 1.52 12.58 9.04
CA ASP A 32 1.71 13.54 7.94
C ASP A 32 2.54 14.71 8.47
N GLU A 33 3.62 15.06 7.77
CA GLU A 33 4.59 16.07 8.22
C GLU A 33 3.98 17.45 8.52
N ILE A 34 2.88 17.82 7.85
CA ILE A 34 2.25 19.13 7.96
C ILE A 34 0.91 19.01 8.69
N LYS A 35 0.08 18.05 8.30
CA LYS A 35 -1.31 17.90 8.75
C LYS A 35 -1.42 17.11 10.05
N ASN A 36 -0.50 16.18 10.30
CA ASN A 36 -0.56 15.32 11.47
C ASN A 36 0.84 14.84 11.93
N PRO A 37 1.69 15.77 12.42
CA PRO A 37 3.06 15.43 12.81
C PRO A 37 3.15 14.51 14.03
N ASN A 38 2.03 14.31 14.75
CA ASN A 38 1.92 13.39 15.88
C ASN A 38 1.26 12.05 15.50
N GLY A 39 0.97 11.83 14.21
CA GLY A 39 0.42 10.57 13.74
C GLY A 39 1.41 9.40 13.85
N MET A 40 0.93 8.18 13.66
CA MET A 40 1.77 6.99 13.65
C MET A 40 2.58 6.88 12.36
N ILE A 41 3.88 6.68 12.52
CA ILE A 41 4.81 6.48 11.41
C ILE A 41 4.77 5.02 10.98
N GLN A 42 4.60 4.77 9.68
CA GLN A 42 4.59 3.42 9.15
C GLN A 42 6.01 2.86 9.06
N MET A 43 6.29 1.84 9.89
CA MET A 43 7.54 1.08 9.86
C MET A 43 7.30 -0.43 9.69
N GLY A 44 6.03 -0.85 9.53
CA GLY A 44 5.63 -2.25 9.42
C GLY A 44 5.59 -2.81 7.99
N LEU A 45 5.74 -1.97 6.97
CA LEU A 45 5.73 -2.37 5.57
C LEU A 45 7.16 -2.39 5.01
N ALA A 46 7.60 -3.54 4.51
CA ALA A 46 8.88 -3.67 3.81
C ALA A 46 8.76 -3.16 2.36
N GLU A 47 8.76 -1.83 2.20
CA GLU A 47 8.72 -1.15 0.91
C GLU A 47 10.02 -0.38 0.65
N ASN A 48 10.48 -0.35 -0.61
CA ASN A 48 11.65 0.42 -1.01
C ASN A 48 11.25 1.58 -1.93
N GLN A 49 11.29 2.80 -1.39
CA GLN A 49 11.01 4.03 -2.13
C GLN A 49 12.28 4.78 -2.57
N LEU A 50 13.48 4.29 -2.23
CA LEU A 50 14.74 5.02 -2.39
C LEU A 50 15.20 5.17 -3.85
N CYS A 51 14.63 4.40 -4.78
CA CYS A 51 15.09 4.34 -6.16
C CYS A 51 14.00 4.70 -7.18
N PHE A 52 12.90 5.31 -6.73
CA PHE A 52 11.83 5.72 -7.65
C PHE A 52 12.29 6.81 -8.62
N ASP A 53 13.15 7.72 -8.18
CA ASP A 53 13.77 8.76 -9.01
C ASP A 53 14.49 8.17 -10.25
N LEU A 54 15.17 7.03 -10.10
CA LEU A 54 15.86 6.34 -11.18
C LEU A 54 14.86 5.77 -12.20
N ILE A 55 13.78 5.15 -11.72
CA ILE A 55 12.74 4.55 -12.55
C ILE A 55 11.97 5.64 -13.28
N GLU A 56 11.57 6.71 -12.59
CA GLU A 56 10.89 7.87 -13.15
C GLU A 56 11.76 8.54 -14.23
N SER A 57 13.05 8.75 -13.94
CA SER A 57 14.01 9.29 -14.90
C SER A 57 14.17 8.41 -16.13
N TRP A 58 14.14 7.08 -15.95
CA TRP A 58 14.19 6.15 -17.07
C TRP A 58 12.90 6.21 -17.89
N LEU A 59 11.72 6.23 -17.25
CA LEU A 59 10.42 6.33 -17.94
C LEU A 59 10.31 7.64 -18.73
N ALA A 60 10.76 8.76 -18.17
CA ALA A 60 10.76 10.06 -18.87
C ALA A 60 11.65 10.05 -20.13
N LYS A 61 12.73 9.25 -20.13
CA LYS A 61 13.66 9.11 -21.27
C LYS A 61 13.19 8.07 -22.30
N ASN A 62 12.30 7.16 -21.92
CA ASN A 62 11.82 6.04 -22.75
C ASN A 62 10.28 6.05 -22.84
N PRO A 63 9.66 7.09 -23.43
CA PRO A 63 8.20 7.26 -23.46
C PRO A 63 7.49 6.19 -24.30
N ASP A 64 8.19 5.60 -25.26
CA ASP A 64 7.74 4.49 -26.09
C ASP A 64 7.56 3.19 -25.30
N ALA A 65 8.48 2.89 -24.39
CA ALA A 65 8.41 1.71 -23.51
C ALA A 65 7.19 1.76 -22.58
N ALA A 66 6.81 2.96 -22.14
CA ALA A 66 5.65 3.15 -21.28
C ALA A 66 4.30 3.21 -22.04
N SER A 67 4.32 3.14 -23.38
CA SER A 67 3.15 3.43 -24.24
C SER A 67 2.45 4.76 -23.92
N LEU A 68 3.14 5.69 -23.24
CA LEU A 68 2.66 7.02 -22.89
C LEU A 68 2.83 7.94 -24.11
N LYS A 69 2.17 7.60 -25.21
CA LYS A 69 2.13 8.49 -26.39
C LYS A 69 1.26 9.70 -26.06
N ARG A 70 1.88 10.88 -26.10
CA ARG A 70 1.15 12.15 -26.18
C ARG A 70 0.62 12.28 -27.60
N ASN A 71 -0.70 12.11 -27.77
CA ASN A 71 -1.41 12.51 -28.99
C ASN A 71 -1.49 14.05 -29.05
#